data_AF-A0A6N7TSK1-F1
#
_entry.id   AF-A0A6N7TSK1-F1
#
_cell.length_a   1.000
_cell.length_b   1.000
_cell.length_c   1.000
_cell.angle_alpha   90.00
_cell.angle_beta   90.00
_cell.angle_gamma   90.00
#
_symmetry.space_group_name_H-M   'P 1'
#
loop_
_entity.id
_entity.type
_entity.pdbx_description
1 polymer ?
#
loop_
_entity_poly.entity_id
_entity_poly.type
_entity_poly.pdbx_seq_one_letter_code
_entity_poly.pdbx_strand_id
1 'polypeptide(L)'
;MARSTARKRALNTLYEADEKSQDFLSLLEERKVRPGAQTPLPAYAVTIVEGVAEHRRDIDEALQTHSTRWPLSRMHAIDRNILRIAAWEMLYNPEVPDKVAIDEALSLAKTLSDADAPSFIHGVLSALEQEKDEHQARREQADRIAALADAEADADVSDDESDKAKPGVAASEPVPFEDAHADSESDSAASGSEGGDSDQVLDHTVDQSAPSLDQLKLTLPEELTPDADRPSGN
;
A
#
# COMPACT_ATOMS: atom_id res chain seq x y z
N MET A 1 -8.81 25.73 -4.24
CA MET A 1 -10.16 25.39 -3.71
C MET A 1 -10.61 24.02 -4.17
N ALA A 2 -11.09 23.82 -5.41
CA ALA A 2 -11.62 22.52 -5.85
C ALA A 2 -10.60 21.37 -5.76
N ARG A 3 -9.36 21.58 -6.22
CA ARG A 3 -8.28 20.59 -6.10
C ARG A 3 -7.86 20.32 -4.65
N SER A 4 -7.74 21.35 -3.83
CA SER A 4 -7.42 21.22 -2.40
C SER A 4 -8.48 20.40 -1.65
N THR A 5 -9.78 20.64 -1.94
CA THR A 5 -10.87 19.80 -1.40
C THR A 5 -10.77 18.36 -1.90
N ALA A 6 -10.46 18.16 -3.19
CA ALA A 6 -10.28 16.82 -3.76
C ALA A 6 -9.13 16.06 -3.09
N ARG A 7 -7.97 16.69 -2.86
CA ARG A 7 -6.84 16.08 -2.14
C ARG A 7 -7.22 15.65 -0.72
N LYS A 8 -7.94 16.51 0.02
CA LYS A 8 -8.45 16.14 1.35
C LYS A 8 -9.39 14.93 1.30
N ARG A 9 -10.24 14.84 0.26
CA ARG A 9 -11.15 13.69 0.08
C ARG A 9 -10.42 12.41 -0.34
N ALA A 10 -9.38 12.52 -1.16
CA ALA A 10 -8.50 11.41 -1.49
C ALA A 10 -7.75 10.92 -0.24
N LEU A 11 -7.16 11.85 0.53
CA LEU A 11 -6.46 11.55 1.78
C LEU A 11 -7.35 10.78 2.77
N ASN A 12 -8.58 11.22 3.00
CA ASN A 12 -9.50 10.51 3.88
C ASN A 12 -9.78 9.07 3.39
N THR A 13 -9.84 8.86 2.08
CA THR A 13 -10.11 7.54 1.50
C THR A 13 -8.91 6.61 1.65
N LEU A 14 -7.70 7.10 1.34
CA LEU A 14 -6.45 6.34 1.51
C LEU A 14 -6.18 6.02 2.98
N TYR A 15 -6.40 6.99 3.87
CA TYR A 15 -6.28 6.79 5.32
C TYR A 15 -7.26 5.71 5.81
N GLU A 16 -8.53 5.79 5.41
CA GLU A 16 -9.51 4.78 5.82
C GLU A 16 -9.14 3.37 5.32
N ALA A 17 -8.61 3.26 4.10
CA ALA A 17 -8.17 1.99 3.56
C ALA A 17 -6.99 1.41 4.34
N ASP A 18 -5.99 2.24 4.65
CA ASP A 18 -4.85 1.87 5.49
C ASP A 18 -5.31 1.38 6.88
N GLU A 19 -6.19 2.13 7.56
CA GLU A 19 -6.70 1.78 8.90
C GLU A 19 -7.49 0.46 8.90
N LYS A 20 -8.25 0.20 7.84
CA LYS A 20 -9.01 -1.05 7.68
C LYS A 20 -8.18 -2.19 7.11
N SER A 21 -6.93 -1.94 6.74
CA SER A 21 -6.10 -2.88 5.96
C SER A 21 -6.83 -3.41 4.71
N GLN A 22 -7.61 -2.52 4.07
CA GLN A 22 -8.40 -2.81 2.88
C GLN A 22 -7.66 -2.31 1.64
N ASP A 23 -7.86 -2.99 0.52
CA ASP A 23 -7.37 -2.53 -0.78
C ASP A 23 -7.97 -1.15 -1.17
N PHE A 24 -7.13 -0.29 -1.75
CA PHE A 24 -7.48 1.10 -2.06
C PHE A 24 -8.57 1.21 -3.12
N LEU A 25 -8.47 0.42 -4.19
CA LEU A 25 -9.44 0.43 -5.28
C LEU A 25 -10.77 -0.14 -4.82
N SER A 26 -10.73 -1.21 -4.03
CA SER A 26 -11.93 -1.82 -3.44
C SER A 26 -12.70 -0.82 -2.58
N LEU A 27 -12.02 -0.10 -1.67
CA LEU A 27 -12.67 0.92 -0.85
C LEU A 27 -13.16 2.11 -1.70
N LEU A 28 -12.40 2.51 -2.72
CA LEU A 28 -12.80 3.59 -3.62
C LEU A 28 -14.13 3.27 -4.32
N GLU A 29 -14.29 2.06 -4.85
CA GLU A 29 -15.54 1.63 -5.49
C GLU A 29 -16.72 1.63 -4.52
N GLU A 30 -16.51 1.17 -3.28
CA GLU A 30 -17.53 1.30 -2.24
C GLU A 30 -17.94 2.76 -2.00
N ARG A 31 -16.97 3.69 -2.02
CA ARG A 31 -17.22 5.11 -1.78
C ARG A 31 -17.77 5.87 -2.97
N LYS A 32 -17.60 5.36 -4.19
CA LYS A 32 -18.32 5.83 -5.39
C LYS A 32 -19.82 5.54 -5.26
N VAL A 33 -20.19 4.36 -4.74
CA VAL A 33 -21.60 3.94 -4.56
C VAL A 33 -22.22 4.51 -3.27
N ARG A 34 -21.48 4.48 -2.17
CA ARG A 34 -21.91 4.96 -0.85
C ARG A 34 -20.89 5.97 -0.32
N PRO A 35 -21.04 7.26 -0.65
CA PRO A 35 -20.12 8.28 -0.16
C PRO A 35 -20.12 8.33 1.36
N GLY A 36 -18.94 8.33 1.98
CA GLY A 36 -18.80 8.49 3.44
C GLY A 36 -19.08 9.91 3.95
N ALA A 37 -19.35 10.85 3.04
CA ALA A 37 -19.78 12.21 3.36
C ALA A 37 -21.05 12.54 2.57
N GLN A 38 -21.71 13.64 2.93
CA GLN A 38 -22.97 14.08 2.28
C GLN A 38 -22.81 14.40 0.78
N THR A 39 -21.58 14.50 0.28
CA THR A 39 -21.29 14.82 -1.12
C THR A 39 -20.50 13.69 -1.82
N PRO A 40 -20.75 13.48 -3.13
CA PRO A 40 -19.95 12.56 -3.95
C PRO A 40 -18.46 12.87 -3.89
N LEU A 41 -17.64 11.85 -4.16
CA LEU A 41 -16.20 12.03 -4.31
C LEU A 41 -15.92 12.93 -5.53
N PRO A 42 -15.13 14.02 -5.38
CA PRO A 42 -14.70 14.81 -6.51
C PRO A 42 -13.94 13.95 -7.52
N ALA A 43 -14.10 14.20 -8.82
CA ALA A 43 -13.42 13.43 -9.88
C ALA A 43 -11.90 13.37 -9.69
N TYR A 44 -11.27 14.51 -9.33
CA TYR A 44 -9.84 14.53 -9.08
C TYR A 44 -9.42 13.70 -7.84
N ALA A 45 -10.30 13.55 -6.85
CA ALA A 45 -10.02 12.69 -5.70
C ALA A 45 -9.97 11.21 -6.12
N VAL A 46 -10.86 10.82 -7.05
CA VAL A 46 -10.86 9.48 -7.64
C VAL A 46 -9.56 9.23 -8.39
N THR A 47 -9.14 10.17 -9.25
CA THR A 47 -7.88 10.09 -10.00
C THR A 47 -6.67 9.92 -9.08
N ILE A 48 -6.60 10.69 -7.98
CA ILE A 48 -5.51 10.55 -7.01
C ILE A 48 -5.50 9.14 -6.41
N VAL A 49 -6.64 8.62 -5.96
CA VAL A 49 -6.68 7.31 -5.30
C VAL A 49 -6.33 6.19 -6.27
N GLU A 50 -6.84 6.24 -7.51
CA GLU A 50 -6.53 5.27 -8.55
C GLU A 50 -5.04 5.29 -8.88
N GLY A 51 -4.46 6.47 -9.12
CA GLY A 51 -3.05 6.59 -9.46
C GLY A 51 -2.10 6.23 -8.32
N VAL A 52 -2.45 6.57 -7.07
CA VAL A 52 -1.69 6.11 -5.89
C VAL A 52 -1.78 4.60 -5.73
N ALA A 53 -2.94 3.99 -5.98
CA ALA A 53 -3.09 2.53 -5.89
C ALA A 53 -2.29 1.81 -6.98
N GLU A 54 -2.33 2.31 -8.22
CA GLU A 54 -1.61 1.77 -9.37
C GLU A 54 -0.09 1.80 -9.15
N HIS A 55 0.45 2.91 -8.65
CA HIS A 55 1.89 3.11 -8.49
C HIS A 55 2.38 2.98 -7.05
N ARG A 56 1.61 2.33 -6.17
CA ARG A 56 1.87 2.34 -4.71
C ARG A 56 3.26 1.86 -4.35
N ARG A 57 3.73 0.79 -5.00
CA ARG A 57 5.04 0.17 -4.73
C ARG A 57 6.16 1.14 -5.06
N ASP A 58 6.17 1.66 -6.28
CA ASP A 58 7.19 2.59 -6.77
C ASP A 58 7.19 3.90 -5.97
N ILE A 59 6.01 4.41 -5.62
CA ILE A 59 5.86 5.60 -4.77
C ILE A 59 6.46 5.33 -3.38
N ASP A 60 6.09 4.22 -2.74
CA ASP A 60 6.59 3.88 -1.41
C ASP A 60 8.12 3.64 -1.43
N GLU A 61 8.66 3.04 -2.49
CA GLU A 61 10.10 2.86 -2.66
C GLU A 61 10.84 4.20 -2.81
N ALA A 62 10.36 5.09 -3.70
CA ALA A 62 10.94 6.42 -3.89
C ALA A 62 10.92 7.24 -2.60
N LEU A 63 9.80 7.20 -1.86
CA LEU A 63 9.68 7.87 -0.56
C LEU A 63 10.61 7.25 0.50
N GLN A 64 10.79 5.92 0.49
CA GLN A 64 11.61 5.22 1.47
C GLN A 64 13.10 5.56 1.35
N THR A 65 13.59 5.78 0.12
CA THR A 65 14.97 6.21 -0.17
C THR A 65 15.34 7.51 0.55
N HIS A 66 14.38 8.44 0.65
CA HIS A 66 14.61 9.75 1.28
C HIS A 66 14.16 9.80 2.75
N SER A 67 13.43 8.79 3.23
CA SER A 67 13.00 8.70 4.62
C SER A 67 14.06 8.04 5.52
N THR A 68 15.19 8.73 5.67
CA THR A 68 16.39 8.20 6.36
C THR A 68 16.20 7.89 7.85
N ARG A 69 15.18 8.48 8.49
CA ARG A 69 15.01 8.39 9.94
C ARG A 69 14.03 7.28 10.37
N TRP A 70 13.03 6.95 9.56
CA TRP A 70 12.02 5.94 9.89
C TRP A 70 11.44 5.28 8.63
N PRO A 71 11.12 3.97 8.66
CA PRO A 71 10.39 3.36 7.57
C PRO A 71 8.98 3.94 7.43
N LEU A 72 8.46 4.03 6.20
CA LEU A 72 7.11 4.51 5.90
C LEU A 72 6.02 3.81 6.72
N SER A 73 6.19 2.52 6.98
CA SER A 73 5.26 1.71 7.78
C SER A 73 5.12 2.18 9.23
N ARG A 74 6.11 2.90 9.77
CA ARG A 74 6.07 3.46 11.13
C ARG A 74 5.62 4.92 11.18
N MET A 75 5.39 5.55 10.02
CA MET A 75 4.83 6.89 9.98
C MET A 75 3.36 6.87 10.39
N HIS A 76 2.91 7.99 10.94
CA HIS A 76 1.49 8.24 11.11
C HIS A 76 0.76 8.08 9.76
N ALA A 77 -0.37 7.37 9.75
CA ALA A 77 -1.05 7.01 8.52
C ALA A 77 -1.46 8.26 7.70
N ILE A 78 -1.79 9.37 8.36
CA ILE A 78 -2.05 10.65 7.69
C ILE A 78 -0.81 11.14 6.93
N ASP A 79 0.35 11.20 7.59
CA ASP A 79 1.60 11.70 6.97
C ASP A 79 2.04 10.84 5.80
N ARG A 80 2.00 9.51 5.98
CA ARG A 80 2.32 8.55 4.91
C ARG A 80 1.43 8.78 3.69
N ASN A 81 0.13 8.96 3.89
CA ASN A 81 -0.79 9.17 2.77
C ASN A 81 -0.67 10.58 2.16
N ILE A 82 -0.31 11.61 2.92
CA ILE A 82 0.05 12.92 2.37
C ILE A 82 1.27 12.79 1.44
N LEU A 83 2.32 12.09 1.88
CA LEU A 83 3.52 11.84 1.07
C LEU A 83 3.19 11.06 -0.20
N ARG A 84 2.38 9.99 -0.10
CA ARG A 84 1.96 9.20 -1.26
C ARG A 84 1.22 10.03 -2.31
N ILE A 85 0.28 10.88 -1.88
CA ILE A 85 -0.45 11.77 -2.79
C ILE A 85 0.50 12.73 -3.50
N ALA A 86 1.38 13.39 -2.75
CA ALA A 86 2.32 14.37 -3.30
C ALA A 86 3.32 13.73 -4.26
N ALA A 87 3.89 12.59 -3.88
CA ALA A 87 4.80 11.83 -4.73
C ALA A 87 4.10 11.33 -6.01
N TRP A 88 2.86 10.87 -5.91
CA TRP A 88 2.08 10.53 -7.10
C TRP A 88 1.91 11.72 -8.04
N GLU A 89 1.50 12.89 -7.50
CA GLU A 89 1.34 14.10 -8.31
C GLU A 89 2.66 14.49 -8.99
N MET A 90 3.77 14.46 -8.26
CA MET A 90 5.10 14.82 -8.78
C MET A 90 5.59 13.86 -9.86
N LEU A 91 5.41 12.55 -9.69
CA LEU A 91 6.03 11.53 -10.54
C LEU A 91 5.14 11.10 -11.71
N TYR A 92 3.81 11.20 -11.58
CA TYR A 92 2.86 10.60 -12.51
C TYR A 92 1.81 11.58 -13.04
N ASN A 93 1.71 12.80 -12.48
CA ASN A 93 0.75 13.79 -12.94
C ASN A 93 1.43 15.06 -13.50
N PRO A 94 1.71 15.12 -14.82
CA PRO A 94 2.39 16.28 -15.43
C PRO A 94 1.54 17.57 -15.40
N GLU A 95 0.25 17.50 -15.08
CA GLU A 95 -0.60 18.69 -14.94
C GLU A 95 -0.36 19.46 -13.64
N VAL A 96 0.32 18.87 -12.66
CA VAL A 96 0.59 19.48 -11.36
C VAL A 96 2.08 19.82 -11.25
N PRO A 97 2.44 21.11 -11.19
CA PRO A 97 3.82 21.49 -10.93
C PRO A 97 4.29 20.99 -9.56
N ASP A 98 5.54 20.53 -9.48
CA ASP A 98 6.10 19.90 -8.27
C ASP A 98 5.95 20.79 -7.02
N LYS A 99 6.26 22.09 -7.16
CA LYS A 99 6.08 23.08 -6.08
C LYS A 99 4.65 23.17 -5.58
N VAL A 100 3.66 23.03 -6.47
CA VAL A 100 2.24 23.05 -6.09
C VAL A 100 1.86 21.79 -5.33
N ALA A 101 2.35 20.62 -5.75
CA ALA A 101 2.15 19.37 -5.02
C ALA A 101 2.75 19.45 -3.61
N ILE A 102 3.97 19.99 -3.49
CA ILE A 102 4.64 20.21 -2.21
C ILE A 102 3.84 21.18 -1.33
N ASP A 103 3.49 22.37 -1.83
CA ASP A 103 2.76 23.38 -1.04
C ASP A 103 1.42 22.85 -0.52
N GLU A 104 0.70 22.08 -1.33
CA GLU A 104 -0.58 21.47 -0.94
C GLU A 104 -0.39 20.35 0.10
N ALA A 105 0.67 19.54 -0.03
CA ALA A 105 1.04 18.56 0.98
C ALA A 105 1.35 19.21 2.34
N LEU A 106 2.10 20.33 2.33
CA LEU A 106 2.40 21.10 3.54
C LEU A 106 1.15 21.73 4.14
N SER A 107 0.21 22.19 3.31
CA SER A 107 -1.08 22.71 3.78
C SER A 107 -1.90 21.64 4.48
N LEU A 108 -1.95 20.42 3.93
CA LEU A 108 -2.62 19.28 4.56
C LEU A 108 -1.97 18.90 5.89
N ALA A 109 -0.64 18.80 5.91
CA ALA A 109 0.11 18.43 7.11
C ALA A 109 -0.13 19.42 8.26
N LYS A 110 -0.08 20.72 7.98
CA LYS A 110 -0.38 21.78 8.97
C LYS A 110 -1.79 21.70 9.56
N THR A 111 -2.73 21.11 8.82
CA THR A 111 -4.14 21.05 9.21
C THR A 111 -4.49 19.75 9.93
N LEU A 112 -3.80 18.65 9.61
CA LEU A 112 -4.22 17.28 9.96
C LEU A 112 -3.16 16.48 10.72
N SER A 113 -1.97 17.02 10.90
CA SER A 113 -0.85 16.34 11.55
C SER A 113 -0.19 17.20 12.63
N ASP A 114 0.85 16.64 13.25
CA ASP A 114 1.59 17.27 14.34
C ASP A 114 2.51 18.39 13.84
N ALA A 115 2.99 19.22 14.77
CA ALA A 115 3.78 20.41 14.48
C ALA A 115 5.08 20.13 13.69
N ASP A 116 5.67 18.95 13.87
CA ASP A 116 6.91 18.56 13.20
C ASP A 116 6.69 18.05 11.76
N ALA A 117 5.48 17.57 11.44
CA ALA A 117 5.18 16.89 10.19
C ALA A 117 5.42 17.74 8.92
N PRO A 118 5.05 19.05 8.86
CA PRO A 118 5.31 19.86 7.68
C PRO A 118 6.80 19.96 7.32
N SER A 119 7.67 20.10 8.33
CA SER A 119 9.12 20.22 8.08
C SER A 119 9.71 18.91 7.55
N PHE A 120 9.22 17.78 8.09
CA PHE A 120 9.61 16.44 7.67
C PHE A 120 9.13 16.15 6.24
N ILE A 121 7.86 16.39 5.95
CA ILE A 121 7.27 16.18 4.63
C ILE A 121 7.98 17.01 3.57
N HIS A 122 8.28 18.28 3.88
CA HIS A 122 9.07 19.13 2.98
C HIS A 122 10.43 18.51 2.67
N GLY A 123 11.17 18.05 3.69
CA GLY A 123 12.48 17.45 3.51
C GLY A 123 12.47 16.21 2.60
N VAL A 124 11.48 15.33 2.77
CA VAL A 124 11.33 14.13 1.93
C VAL A 124 10.97 14.50 0.49
N LEU A 125 9.99 15.40 0.29
CA LEU A 125 9.53 15.77 -1.05
C LEU A 125 10.56 16.61 -1.81
N SER A 126 11.31 17.50 -1.14
CA SER A 126 12.40 18.24 -1.79
C SER A 126 13.56 17.36 -2.21
N ALA A 127 13.83 16.26 -1.51
CA ALA A 127 14.81 15.27 -1.93
C ALA A 127 14.30 14.50 -3.16
N LEU A 128 13.03 14.09 -3.15
CA LEU A 128 12.39 13.43 -4.29
C LEU A 128 12.36 14.33 -5.55
N GLU A 129 12.09 15.63 -5.40
CA GLU A 129 12.11 16.61 -6.50
C GLU A 129 13.48 16.65 -7.19
N GLN A 130 14.58 16.52 -6.44
CA GLN A 130 15.94 16.54 -6.98
C GLN A 130 16.32 15.27 -7.75
N GLU A 131 15.76 14.11 -7.37
CA GLU A 131 16.05 12.82 -8.01
C GLU A 131 14.99 12.37 -9.02
N LYS A 132 13.96 13.19 -9.26
CA LYS A 132 12.83 12.87 -10.14
C LYS A 132 13.28 12.50 -11.56
N ASP A 133 14.21 13.26 -12.13
CA ASP A 133 14.71 13.00 -13.49
C ASP A 133 15.42 11.64 -13.58
N GLU A 134 16.18 11.27 -12.53
CA GLU A 134 16.83 9.97 -12.45
C GLU A 134 15.83 8.83 -12.26
N HIS A 135 14.82 9.05 -11.40
CA HIS A 135 13.71 8.11 -11.21
C HIS A 135 12.97 7.85 -12.52
N GLN A 136 12.67 8.91 -13.28
CA GLN A 136 11.99 8.81 -14.56
C GLN A 136 12.86 8.08 -15.60
N ALA A 137 14.16 8.40 -15.68
CA ALA A 137 15.09 7.72 -16.57
C ALA A 137 15.24 6.22 -16.24
N ARG A 138 15.32 5.86 -14.95
CA ARG A 138 15.35 4.46 -14.49
C ARG A 138 14.09 3.70 -14.90
N ARG A 139 12.91 4.31 -14.76
CA ARG A 139 11.64 3.71 -15.17
C ARG A 139 11.57 3.51 -16.68
N GLU A 140 11.87 4.54 -17.46
CA GLU A 140 11.88 4.46 -18.93
C GLU A 140 12.88 3.41 -19.44
N GLN A 141 13.98 3.17 -18.72
CA GLN A 141 14.90 2.08 -19.01
C GLN A 141 14.29 0.71 -18.67
N ALA A 142 13.63 0.56 -17.52
CA ALA A 142 12.95 -0.67 -17.14
C ALA A 142 11.82 -1.04 -18.11
N ASP A 143 10.99 -0.08 -18.51
CA ASP A 143 9.91 -0.27 -19.48
C ASP A 143 10.45 -0.72 -20.84
N ARG A 144 11.58 -0.16 -21.29
CA ARG A 144 12.25 -0.59 -22.52
C ARG A 144 12.76 -2.03 -22.43
N ILE A 145 13.32 -2.42 -21.29
CA ILE A 145 13.81 -3.79 -21.08
C ILE A 145 12.64 -4.77 -21.06
N ALA A 146 11.54 -4.45 -20.37
CA ALA A 146 10.34 -5.27 -20.35
C ALA A 146 9.75 -5.46 -21.74
N ALA A 147 9.62 -4.37 -22.52
CA ALA A 147 9.11 -4.44 -23.89
C ALA A 147 9.99 -5.29 -24.83
N LEU A 148 11.31 -5.29 -24.63
CA LEU A 148 12.22 -6.15 -25.38
C LEU A 148 12.07 -7.63 -24.99
N ALA A 149 11.89 -7.92 -23.70
CA ALA A 149 11.68 -9.28 -23.21
C ALA A 149 10.36 -9.88 -23.72
N ASP A 150 9.28 -9.10 -23.73
CA ASP A 150 7.99 -9.53 -24.28
C ASP A 150 8.09 -9.82 -25.80
N ALA A 151 8.85 -9.02 -26.54
CA ALA A 151 9.07 -9.22 -27.98
C ALA A 151 9.92 -10.47 -28.30
N GLU A 152 10.87 -10.82 -27.44
CA GLU A 152 11.67 -12.06 -27.58
C GLU A 152 10.82 -13.31 -27.25
N ALA A 153 9.92 -13.22 -26.27
CA ALA A 153 9.01 -14.33 -25.92
C ALA A 153 8.01 -14.66 -27.04
N ASP A 154 7.56 -13.67 -27.81
CA ASP A 154 6.67 -13.88 -28.98
C ASP A 154 7.40 -14.52 -30.18
N ALA A 155 8.72 -14.35 -30.29
CA ALA A 155 9.51 -14.91 -31.40
C ALA A 155 9.81 -16.41 -31.24
N ASP A 156 9.89 -16.91 -30.00
CA ASP A 156 10.29 -18.30 -29.68
C ASP A 156 9.14 -19.32 -29.78
N VAL A 157 7.91 -18.88 -30.07
CA VAL A 157 6.72 -19.75 -30.21
C VAL A 157 6.52 -20.27 -31.67
N SER A 158 7.47 -20.01 -32.58
CA SER A 158 7.30 -20.28 -34.01
C SER A 158 8.11 -21.45 -34.61
N ASP A 159 8.69 -22.34 -33.79
CA ASP A 159 9.40 -23.55 -34.27
C ASP A 159 9.03 -24.82 -33.47
N ASP A 160 7.79 -25.29 -33.57
CA ASP A 160 7.47 -26.72 -33.32
C ASP A 160 6.27 -27.20 -34.16
N GLU A 161 6.43 -27.22 -35.48
CA GLU A 161 5.58 -28.07 -36.32
C GLU A 161 6.39 -28.69 -37.46
N SER A 162 7.27 -29.64 -37.14
CA SER A 162 7.75 -30.65 -38.11
C SER A 162 8.45 -31.80 -37.39
N ASP A 163 7.78 -32.96 -37.36
CA ASP A 163 8.31 -34.27 -37.78
C ASP A 163 7.77 -35.43 -36.92
N LYS A 164 6.58 -35.93 -37.25
CA LYS A 164 6.14 -37.28 -36.87
C LYS A 164 6.46 -38.27 -38.00
N ALA A 165 7.72 -38.67 -38.10
CA ALA A 165 8.11 -39.87 -38.82
C ALA A 165 7.92 -41.12 -37.94
N LYS A 166 6.97 -41.98 -38.32
CA LYS A 166 6.86 -43.36 -37.79
C LYS A 166 7.98 -44.24 -38.39
N PRO A 167 8.53 -45.16 -37.59
CA PRO A 167 8.58 -46.58 -37.99
C PRO A 167 8.14 -47.45 -36.81
N GLY A 168 7.70 -48.70 -36.91
CA GLY A 168 7.66 -49.72 -37.94
C GLY A 168 7.43 -51.01 -37.16
N VAL A 169 6.36 -51.74 -37.49
CA VAL A 169 5.91 -52.94 -36.77
C VAL A 169 6.83 -54.13 -37.06
N ALA A 170 7.25 -54.86 -36.02
CA ALA A 170 7.58 -56.28 -36.11
C ALA A 170 7.39 -56.98 -34.75
N ALA A 171 6.48 -57.95 -34.72
CA ALA A 171 6.27 -58.89 -33.63
C ALA A 171 6.90 -60.24 -34.01
N SER A 172 7.48 -60.97 -33.04
CA SER A 172 7.57 -62.44 -33.00
C SER A 172 8.15 -62.90 -31.64
N GLU A 173 7.21 -63.16 -30.71
CA GLU A 173 7.02 -64.32 -29.81
C GLU A 173 8.18 -65.18 -29.20
N PRO A 174 7.89 -65.93 -28.10
CA PRO A 174 8.71 -66.03 -26.89
C PRO A 174 9.32 -67.42 -26.62
N VAL A 175 10.07 -67.55 -25.52
CA VAL A 175 10.37 -68.84 -24.87
C VAL A 175 10.41 -68.72 -23.32
N PRO A 176 10.14 -69.82 -22.58
CA PRO A 176 9.58 -69.79 -21.23
C PRO A 176 10.51 -70.32 -20.11
N PHE A 177 9.98 -70.24 -18.86
CA PHE A 177 10.32 -71.02 -17.65
C PHE A 177 11.66 -70.64 -16.96
N GLU A 178 11.81 -70.57 -15.63
CA GLU A 178 11.16 -71.30 -14.52
C GLU A 178 11.54 -70.64 -13.16
N ASP A 179 10.61 -70.71 -12.20
CA ASP A 179 10.70 -70.68 -10.72
C ASP A 179 11.48 -69.61 -9.93
N ALA A 180 10.73 -68.89 -9.08
CA ALA A 180 10.86 -69.06 -7.62
C ALA A 180 9.68 -68.45 -6.86
N HIS A 181 9.02 -69.31 -6.10
CA HIS A 181 8.06 -69.05 -5.04
C HIS A 181 8.48 -67.96 -4.04
N ALA A 182 7.51 -67.15 -3.59
CA ALA A 182 7.17 -67.06 -2.16
C ALA A 182 5.87 -66.27 -1.98
N ASP A 183 5.00 -66.88 -1.17
CA ASP A 183 3.60 -66.60 -0.90
C ASP A 183 3.31 -65.36 -0.03
N SER A 184 1.98 -65.13 0.09
CA SER A 184 1.22 -64.51 1.19
C SER A 184 0.86 -63.04 0.98
N GLU A 185 -0.32 -62.75 0.43
CA GLU A 185 -1.62 -62.65 1.15
C GLU A 185 -1.63 -61.48 2.14
N SER A 186 -2.34 -60.39 1.81
CA SER A 186 -3.74 -60.12 2.24
C SER A 186 -3.74 -59.33 3.56
N ASP A 187 -4.66 -58.43 3.91
CA ASP A 187 -5.91 -57.96 3.36
C ASP A 187 -6.31 -56.71 4.18
N SER A 188 -7.24 -55.91 3.63
CA SER A 188 -8.31 -55.18 4.32
C SER A 188 -7.95 -54.15 5.41
N ALA A 189 -8.26 -52.85 5.27
CA ALA A 189 -9.58 -52.21 5.22
C ALA A 189 -10.26 -52.01 6.60
N ALA A 190 -11.08 -50.95 6.64
CA ALA A 190 -12.02 -50.52 7.70
C ALA A 190 -11.39 -49.73 8.87
N SER A 191 -11.98 -48.69 9.48
CA SER A 191 -13.20 -47.87 9.35
C SER A 191 -13.60 -47.47 10.77
N GLY A 192 -14.02 -46.22 10.98
CA GLY A 192 -14.86 -45.79 12.13
C GLY A 192 -14.09 -45.48 13.42
N SER A 193 -14.59 -44.66 14.34
CA SER A 193 -15.74 -43.75 14.42
C SER A 193 -15.54 -42.90 15.69
N GLU A 194 -16.26 -41.78 15.79
CA GLU A 194 -16.74 -41.13 17.04
C GLU A 194 -15.67 -40.55 17.99
N GLY A 195 -15.83 -39.40 18.65
CA GLY A 195 -16.99 -38.70 19.17
C GLY A 195 -16.53 -38.16 20.54
N GLY A 196 -16.79 -36.89 20.86
CA GLY A 196 -16.29 -36.31 22.12
C GLY A 196 -16.61 -34.84 22.31
N ASP A 197 -17.87 -34.60 22.62
CA ASP A 197 -18.46 -33.40 23.23
C ASP A 197 -17.81 -33.05 24.58
N SER A 198 -17.60 -31.75 24.86
CA SER A 198 -17.67 -31.12 26.21
C SER A 198 -17.36 -29.62 26.13
N ASP A 199 -18.43 -28.83 26.06
CA ASP A 199 -18.82 -27.83 27.05
C ASP A 199 -17.71 -27.08 27.84
N GLN A 200 -17.59 -25.77 27.60
CA GLN A 200 -17.45 -24.78 28.68
C GLN A 200 -17.67 -23.34 28.19
N VAL A 201 -18.83 -22.83 28.59
CA VAL A 201 -19.21 -21.42 28.69
C VAL A 201 -18.37 -20.72 29.76
N LEU A 202 -17.75 -19.59 29.40
CA LEU A 202 -17.35 -18.57 30.38
C LEU A 202 -17.71 -17.17 29.84
N ASP A 203 -18.81 -16.68 30.39
CA ASP A 203 -19.20 -15.28 30.49
C ASP A 203 -18.12 -14.49 31.25
N HIS A 204 -17.61 -13.42 30.64
CA HIS A 204 -17.05 -12.32 31.41
C HIS A 204 -17.45 -10.97 30.77
N THR A 205 -18.63 -10.50 31.17
CA THR A 205 -18.92 -9.15 31.65
C THR A 205 -17.94 -8.05 31.22
N VAL A 206 -18.50 -7.13 30.42
CA VAL A 206 -18.01 -5.80 30.09
C VAL A 206 -17.88 -4.94 31.35
N ASP A 207 -16.67 -4.47 31.69
CA ASP A 207 -16.47 -3.34 32.59
C ASP A 207 -16.25 -2.06 31.76
N GLN A 208 -17.31 -1.26 31.67
CA GLN A 208 -17.24 0.14 31.26
C GLN A 208 -16.93 0.98 32.49
N SER A 209 -15.69 1.48 32.57
CA SER A 209 -15.35 2.58 33.47
C SER A 209 -14.42 3.57 32.76
N ALA A 210 -15.01 4.40 31.91
CA ALA A 210 -14.37 5.63 31.42
C ALA A 210 -14.57 6.75 32.46
N PRO A 211 -13.53 7.51 32.84
CA PRO A 211 -13.69 8.59 33.82
C PRO A 211 -14.46 9.80 33.24
N SER A 212 -15.33 10.38 34.05
CA SER A 212 -16.20 11.51 33.75
C SER A 212 -15.45 12.83 33.53
N LEU A 213 -15.95 13.65 32.59
CA LEU A 213 -15.49 14.99 32.17
C LEU A 213 -15.67 16.11 33.23
N ASP A 214 -15.40 15.86 34.50
CA ASP A 214 -15.57 16.85 35.58
C ASP A 214 -14.30 17.07 36.45
N GLN A 215 -13.14 16.58 36.02
CA GLN A 215 -11.85 16.78 36.73
C GLN A 215 -10.86 17.75 36.06
N LEU A 216 -11.26 18.49 35.03
CA LEU A 216 -10.44 19.56 34.45
C LEU A 216 -10.98 20.94 34.84
N LYS A 217 -10.81 21.31 36.12
CA LYS A 217 -10.93 22.69 36.56
C LYS A 217 -9.76 23.07 37.48
N LEU A 218 -9.13 24.19 37.10
CA LEU A 218 -8.21 25.04 37.86
C LEU A 218 -6.79 24.50 38.10
N THR A 219 -5.84 25.03 37.34
CA THR A 219 -4.97 26.13 37.82
C THR A 219 -4.16 26.69 36.64
N LEU A 220 -4.51 27.89 36.18
CA LEU A 220 -3.64 28.75 35.37
C LEU A 220 -2.95 29.72 36.34
N PRO A 221 -1.60 29.87 36.31
CA PRO A 221 -0.95 31.03 36.89
C PRO A 221 -0.83 32.18 35.88
N GLU A 222 -0.85 33.38 36.47
CA GLU A 222 -0.89 34.73 35.91
C GLU A 222 0.17 35.09 34.88
N GLU A 223 -0.29 35.92 33.93
CA GLU A 223 0.35 37.10 33.35
C GLU A 223 1.88 37.24 33.50
N LEU A 224 2.59 37.06 32.37
CA LEU A 224 3.93 37.62 32.17
C LEU A 224 3.79 39.03 31.57
N THR A 225 3.93 40.05 32.39
CA THR A 225 4.05 41.45 31.94
C THR A 225 5.33 41.64 31.10
N PRO A 226 5.31 42.45 30.03
CA PRO A 226 6.51 42.72 29.24
C PRO A 226 7.47 43.66 29.99
N ASP A 227 8.71 43.19 30.13
CA ASP A 227 9.85 43.88 30.73
C ASP A 227 10.24 45.10 29.87
N ALA A 228 10.11 46.28 30.46
CA ALA A 228 10.44 47.57 29.89
C ALA A 228 11.62 48.18 30.65
N ASP A 229 12.83 47.63 30.49
CA ASP A 229 14.04 48.42 30.71
C ASP A 229 15.30 47.76 30.13
N ARG A 230 15.72 48.17 28.93
CA ARG A 230 17.13 48.14 28.55
C ARG A 230 17.49 49.46 27.85
N PRO A 231 18.28 50.33 28.51
CA PRO A 231 18.78 51.52 27.85
C PRO A 231 19.87 51.17 26.83
N SER A 232 19.71 51.75 25.65
CA SER A 232 20.75 51.98 24.65
C SER A 232 21.92 52.74 25.27
N GLY A 233 23.15 52.29 25.05
CA GLY A 233 24.34 53.04 25.49
C GLY A 233 25.64 52.43 25.02
N ASN A 234 26.32 53.23 24.18
CA ASN A 234 27.65 53.08 23.60
C ASN A 234 28.80 52.92 24.62
#